data_AF-A0A4Q2UN04-F1
#
_entry.id   AF-A0A4Q2UN04-F1
#
_cell.length_a   1.000
_cell.length_b   1.000
_cell.length_c   1.000
_cell.angle_alpha   90.00
_cell.angle_beta   90.00
_cell.angle_gamma   90.00
#
_symmetry.space_group_name_H-M   'P 1'
#
loop_
_entity.id
_entity.type
_entity.pdbx_description
1 polymer ?
#
loop_
_entity_poly.entity_id
_entity_poly.type
_entity_poly.pdbx_seq_one_letter_code
_entity_poly.pdbx_strand_id
1 'polypeptide(L)'
;MTVTPLRIGWLVVSAAAYLTLAYAIPRQEFGLLIGLLTGLFLGYALVVRRAAAGPVDRFLFASAIGFRLLLLLSIPCLSDDVYRFVWDGRLLAHGFNPYLYLPAALPGTDIAAAAGLNETLFRQLNSPGYFTVYPPFNQALFGVAAWLSGNSLFWNVIWLRLPILLSEIGTLWLMATLLRRLGYPPNLALLYGLNPLVILELTGNLHVEAVMIFLVLLAVWWLVQDRWVMSAGALALAVATKLLPLLLIPLAVRWLGWQRGLRYALLTGLFTALLFAPFASLDLARNVFSSINLYFQKFEFNASVYYVLRAIGYWIRGYNAIGLIGAWLSVTTTFSLLWIAFAWRRVPVASQLLASLTLYFAFATTVHPWYLASLVAAAVFTRFRYPLVWSALVPLSYHTYRTPAYQENLWLTALEYTLVLAVMIAEIRQPAKPEKKAIGLSTNGFSEPA
;
A
#
# COMPACT_ATOMS: atom_id res chain seq x y z
N MET A 1 10.09 10.89 -27.59
CA MET A 1 9.49 9.82 -28.42
C MET A 1 8.26 10.40 -29.12
N THR A 2 8.03 10.02 -30.38
CA THR A 2 6.88 10.48 -31.17
C THR A 2 5.56 9.89 -30.64
N VAL A 3 4.50 10.69 -30.65
CA VAL A 3 3.13 10.22 -30.39
C VAL A 3 2.65 9.54 -31.67
N THR A 4 2.17 8.29 -31.56
CA THR A 4 1.71 7.50 -32.70
C THR A 4 0.22 7.18 -32.57
N PRO A 5 -0.49 6.88 -33.68
CA PRO A 5 -1.90 6.49 -33.62
C PRO A 5 -2.16 5.33 -32.65
N LEU A 6 -1.26 4.34 -32.60
CA LEU A 6 -1.37 3.21 -31.67
C LEU A 6 -1.34 3.65 -30.20
N ARG A 7 -0.48 4.63 -29.85
CA ARG A 7 -0.38 5.16 -28.48
C ARG A 7 -1.61 5.97 -28.09
N ILE A 8 -2.16 6.72 -29.03
CA ILE A 8 -3.42 7.45 -28.84
C ILE A 8 -4.58 6.46 -28.67
N GLY A 9 -4.66 5.42 -29.51
CA GLY A 9 -5.67 4.38 -29.40
C GLY A 9 -5.62 3.67 -28.03
N TRP A 10 -4.42 3.28 -27.57
CA TRP A 10 -4.24 2.74 -26.22
C TRP A 10 -4.71 3.71 -25.12
N LEU A 11 -4.36 4.99 -25.23
CA LEU A 11 -4.76 6.02 -24.26
C LEU A 11 -6.29 6.14 -24.18
N VAL A 12 -6.97 6.23 -25.33
CA VAL A 12 -8.43 6.37 -25.41
C VAL A 12 -9.14 5.13 -24.87
N VAL A 13 -8.72 3.93 -25.29
CA VAL A 13 -9.30 2.67 -24.81
C VAL A 13 -9.09 2.49 -23.31
N SER A 14 -7.90 2.81 -22.80
CA SER A 14 -7.62 2.73 -21.37
C SER A 14 -8.42 3.76 -20.58
N ALA A 15 -8.54 4.99 -21.07
CA ALA A 15 -9.36 6.03 -20.44
C ALA A 15 -10.83 5.62 -20.35
N ALA A 16 -11.39 5.09 -21.43
CA ALA A 16 -12.75 4.56 -21.44
C ALA A 16 -12.92 3.43 -20.41
N ALA A 17 -12.00 2.47 -20.37
CA ALA A 17 -12.05 1.39 -19.39
C ALA A 17 -11.94 1.87 -17.94
N TYR A 18 -11.07 2.84 -17.62
CA TYR A 18 -11.00 3.43 -16.28
C TYR A 18 -12.29 4.17 -15.90
N LEU A 19 -12.88 4.93 -16.82
CA LEU A 19 -14.16 5.61 -16.59
C LEU A 19 -15.29 4.58 -16.37
N THR A 20 -15.36 3.53 -17.17
CA THR A 20 -16.35 2.46 -16.98
C THR A 20 -16.17 1.79 -15.61
N LEU A 21 -14.95 1.39 -15.26
CA LEU A 21 -14.67 0.76 -13.97
C LEU A 21 -15.03 1.65 -12.77
N ALA A 22 -14.70 2.95 -12.84
CA ALA A 22 -14.84 3.84 -11.70
C ALA A 22 -16.25 4.40 -11.49
N TYR A 23 -17.07 4.48 -12.54
CA TYR A 23 -18.38 5.13 -12.47
C TYR A 23 -19.56 4.19 -12.75
N ALA A 24 -19.33 2.99 -13.31
CA ALA A 24 -20.42 2.11 -13.74
C ALA A 24 -20.33 0.67 -13.23
N ILE A 25 -19.15 0.17 -12.85
CA ILE A 25 -18.97 -1.24 -12.49
C ILE A 25 -18.76 -1.39 -10.98
N PRO A 26 -19.75 -1.88 -10.23
CA PRO A 26 -19.57 -2.20 -8.81
C PRO A 26 -18.75 -3.50 -8.66
N ARG A 27 -18.04 -3.68 -7.54
CA ARG A 27 -17.15 -4.85 -7.33
C ARG A 27 -17.82 -6.22 -7.39
N GLN A 28 -19.14 -6.27 -7.22
CA GLN A 28 -19.96 -7.49 -7.32
C GLN A 28 -20.01 -8.01 -8.76
N GLU A 29 -19.87 -7.14 -9.76
CA GLU A 29 -19.88 -7.47 -11.19
C GLU A 29 -18.54 -8.06 -11.65
N PHE A 30 -18.14 -9.16 -11.01
CA PHE A 30 -16.83 -9.78 -11.13
C PHE A 30 -16.39 -10.04 -12.58
N GLY A 31 -17.31 -10.52 -13.44
CA GLY A 31 -16.99 -10.83 -14.85
C GLY A 31 -16.54 -9.60 -15.64
N LEU A 32 -17.29 -8.50 -15.54
CA LEU A 32 -16.97 -7.24 -16.20
C LEU A 32 -15.74 -6.58 -15.59
N LEU A 33 -15.62 -6.61 -14.25
CA LEU A 33 -14.47 -6.08 -13.52
C LEU A 33 -13.16 -6.74 -13.99
N ILE A 34 -13.10 -8.08 -13.99
CA ILE A 34 -11.91 -8.82 -14.42
C ILE A 34 -11.66 -8.68 -15.92
N GLY A 35 -12.71 -8.67 -16.75
CA GLY A 35 -12.57 -8.48 -18.20
C GLY A 35 -11.90 -7.15 -18.56
N LEU A 36 -12.39 -6.04 -17.97
CA LEU A 36 -11.83 -4.70 -18.18
C LEU A 36 -10.42 -4.55 -17.60
N LEU A 37 -10.18 -5.05 -16.39
CA LEU A 37 -8.85 -5.05 -15.78
C LEU A 37 -7.85 -5.86 -16.61
N THR A 38 -8.24 -7.02 -17.13
CA THR A 38 -7.39 -7.83 -18.01
C THR A 38 -7.02 -7.05 -19.27
N GLY A 39 -7.98 -6.39 -19.92
CA GLY A 39 -7.72 -5.51 -21.06
C GLY A 39 -6.73 -4.38 -20.74
N LEU A 40 -6.91 -3.71 -19.60
CA LEU A 40 -6.00 -2.67 -19.11
C LEU A 40 -4.59 -3.22 -18.85
N PHE A 41 -4.46 -4.38 -18.21
CA PHE A 41 -3.16 -5.01 -17.92
C PHE A 41 -2.44 -5.46 -19.20
N LEU A 42 -3.16 -5.99 -20.19
CA LEU A 42 -2.59 -6.32 -21.50
C LEU A 42 -2.07 -5.06 -22.22
N GLY A 43 -2.86 -3.99 -22.24
CA GLY A 43 -2.44 -2.70 -22.81
C GLY A 43 -1.23 -2.12 -22.09
N TYR A 44 -1.25 -2.13 -20.75
CA TYR A 44 -0.15 -1.73 -19.88
C TYR A 44 1.14 -2.51 -20.19
N ALA A 45 1.07 -3.84 -20.25
CA ALA A 45 2.23 -4.70 -20.52
C ALA A 45 2.86 -4.40 -21.89
N LEU A 46 2.05 -4.18 -22.92
CA LEU A 46 2.51 -3.83 -24.27
C LEU A 46 3.25 -2.48 -24.30
N VAL A 47 2.71 -1.48 -23.61
CA VAL A 47 3.27 -0.11 -23.59
C VAL A 47 4.54 -0.04 -22.78
N VAL A 48 4.55 -0.60 -21.56
CA VAL A 48 5.70 -0.49 -20.66
C VAL A 48 6.88 -1.32 -21.15
N ARG A 49 6.64 -2.50 -21.75
CA ARG A 49 7.72 -3.31 -22.37
C ARG A 49 8.51 -2.52 -23.42
N ARG A 50 7.83 -1.64 -24.18
CA ARG A 50 8.46 -0.81 -25.23
C ARG A 50 9.15 0.43 -24.65
N ALA A 51 8.62 1.02 -23.59
CA ALA A 51 9.09 2.30 -23.05
C ALA A 51 10.24 2.16 -22.03
N ALA A 52 10.33 1.03 -21.32
CA ALA A 52 11.19 0.87 -20.13
C ALA A 52 12.68 1.13 -20.37
N ALA A 53 13.21 0.86 -21.56
CA ALA A 53 14.63 1.01 -21.90
C ALA A 53 14.99 2.38 -22.51
N GLY A 54 14.01 3.26 -22.73
CA GLY A 54 14.20 4.53 -23.44
C GLY A 54 14.42 5.76 -22.55
N PRO A 55 14.72 6.93 -23.16
CA PRO A 55 14.71 8.22 -22.48
C PRO A 55 13.31 8.61 -22.01
N VAL A 56 13.21 9.62 -21.14
CA VAL A 56 11.95 10.08 -20.51
C VAL A 56 10.81 10.20 -21.52
N ASP A 57 9.76 9.41 -21.32
CA ASP A 57 8.57 9.43 -22.16
C ASP A 57 7.46 10.32 -21.57
N ARG A 58 7.51 11.61 -21.92
CA ARG A 58 6.56 12.62 -21.41
C ARG A 58 5.10 12.27 -21.68
N PHE A 59 4.80 11.63 -22.80
CA PHE A 59 3.42 11.25 -23.12
C PHE A 59 2.92 10.21 -22.12
N LEU A 60 3.71 9.18 -21.80
CA LEU A 60 3.29 8.15 -20.85
C LEU A 60 3.19 8.67 -19.41
N PHE A 61 4.10 9.56 -18.99
CA PHE A 61 3.98 10.22 -17.69
C PHE A 61 2.72 11.09 -17.62
N ALA A 62 2.40 11.83 -18.70
CA ALA A 62 1.16 12.59 -18.79
C ALA A 62 -0.07 11.67 -18.79
N SER A 63 -0.03 10.52 -19.47
CA SER A 63 -1.10 9.51 -19.42
C SER A 63 -1.30 8.96 -18.01
N ALA A 64 -0.22 8.65 -17.29
CA ALA A 64 -0.28 8.17 -15.90
C ALA A 64 -1.00 9.16 -14.98
N ILE A 65 -0.70 10.45 -15.10
CA ILE A 65 -1.38 11.50 -14.35
C ILE A 65 -2.83 11.66 -14.84
N GLY A 66 -3.03 11.68 -16.16
CA GLY A 66 -4.34 11.79 -16.80
C GLY A 66 -5.32 10.71 -16.33
N PHE A 67 -4.91 9.45 -16.27
CA PHE A 67 -5.75 8.35 -15.78
C PHE A 67 -6.18 8.54 -14.32
N ARG A 68 -5.30 9.08 -13.46
CA ARG A 68 -5.67 9.41 -12.07
C ARG A 68 -6.67 10.56 -12.00
N LEU A 69 -6.53 11.57 -12.87
CA LEU A 69 -7.46 12.69 -12.95
C LEU A 69 -8.86 12.28 -13.42
N LEU A 70 -8.99 11.25 -14.28
CA LEU A 70 -10.29 10.70 -14.67
C LEU A 70 -11.10 10.19 -13.47
N LEU A 71 -10.41 9.77 -12.40
CA LEU A 71 -11.02 9.22 -11.19
C LEU A 71 -11.38 10.29 -10.16
N LEU A 72 -11.08 11.57 -10.43
CA LEU A 72 -11.21 12.66 -9.45
C LEU A 72 -12.60 12.74 -8.85
N LEU A 73 -13.65 12.55 -9.66
CA LEU A 73 -15.05 12.69 -9.26
C LEU A 73 -15.73 11.36 -8.95
N SER A 74 -14.99 10.24 -8.98
CA SER A 74 -15.54 8.92 -8.69
C SER A 74 -15.83 8.75 -7.19
N ILE A 75 -16.83 7.94 -6.86
CA ILE A 75 -17.05 7.44 -5.50
C ILE A 75 -16.44 6.04 -5.45
N PRO A 76 -15.63 5.69 -4.42
CA PRO A 76 -15.05 4.36 -4.29
C PRO A 76 -16.10 3.26 -4.45
N CYS A 77 -15.82 2.28 -5.30
CA CYS A 77 -16.74 1.19 -5.64
C CYS A 77 -16.15 -0.21 -5.42
N LEU A 78 -14.84 -0.30 -5.14
CA LEU A 78 -14.12 -1.55 -4.87
C LEU A 78 -13.85 -1.77 -3.37
N SER A 79 -13.84 -0.71 -2.57
CA SER A 79 -13.68 -0.77 -1.11
C SER A 79 -14.70 0.11 -0.40
N ASP A 80 -15.06 -0.29 0.82
CA ASP A 80 -15.94 0.45 1.73
C ASP A 80 -15.14 1.23 2.80
N ASP A 81 -13.81 1.17 2.79
CA ASP A 81 -12.96 1.84 3.78
C ASP A 81 -13.21 3.35 3.85
N VAL A 82 -13.61 3.95 2.73
CA VAL A 82 -13.94 5.37 2.63
C VAL A 82 -14.97 5.82 3.68
N TYR A 83 -15.95 4.99 3.98
CA TYR A 83 -16.97 5.34 4.97
C TYR A 83 -16.38 5.41 6.37
N ARG A 84 -15.40 4.56 6.67
CA ARG A 84 -14.64 4.62 7.92
C ARG A 84 -13.77 5.87 7.99
N PHE A 85 -13.14 6.27 6.88
CA PHE A 85 -12.36 7.52 6.80
C PHE A 85 -13.24 8.74 7.08
N VAL A 86 -14.42 8.80 6.44
CA VAL A 86 -15.38 9.89 6.61
C VAL A 86 -15.91 9.94 8.05
N TRP A 87 -16.23 8.78 8.63
CA TRP A 87 -16.70 8.66 10.01
C TRP A 87 -15.69 9.19 11.02
N ASP A 88 -14.45 8.70 10.94
CA ASP A 88 -13.36 9.13 11.83
C ASP A 88 -13.02 10.61 11.61
N GLY A 89 -13.00 11.05 10.35
CA GLY A 89 -12.76 12.44 10.01
C GLY A 89 -13.81 13.37 10.59
N ARG A 90 -15.10 13.00 10.56
CA ARG A 90 -16.18 13.79 11.15
C ARG A 90 -16.07 13.89 12.66
N LEU A 91 -15.73 12.80 13.35
CA LEU A 91 -15.44 12.84 14.78
C LEU A 91 -14.31 13.84 15.07
N LEU A 92 -13.19 13.71 14.36
CA LEU A 92 -12.02 14.57 14.59
C LEU A 92 -12.29 16.04 14.26
N ALA A 93 -12.99 16.33 13.16
CA ALA A 93 -13.35 17.69 12.74
C ALA A 93 -14.24 18.41 13.77
N HIS A 94 -14.96 17.67 14.61
CA HIS A 94 -15.80 18.20 15.69
C HIS A 94 -15.14 18.08 17.08
N GLY A 95 -13.83 17.81 17.13
CA GLY A 95 -13.07 17.77 18.38
C GLY A 95 -13.16 16.45 19.16
N PHE A 96 -13.79 15.42 18.60
CA PHE A 96 -13.86 14.11 19.24
C PHE A 96 -12.70 13.23 18.80
N ASN A 97 -12.01 12.62 19.78
CA ASN A 97 -10.91 11.68 19.52
C ASN A 97 -11.45 10.35 18.94
N PRO A 98 -11.20 10.00 17.66
CA PRO A 98 -11.78 8.81 17.03
C PRO A 98 -11.31 7.48 17.64
N TYR A 99 -10.19 7.47 18.37
CA TYR A 99 -9.68 6.28 19.04
C TYR A 99 -10.48 5.87 20.30
N LEU A 100 -11.35 6.75 20.79
CA LEU A 100 -12.14 6.52 22.01
C LEU A 100 -13.53 5.98 21.74
N TYR A 101 -14.02 6.06 20.50
CA TYR A 101 -15.41 5.76 20.19
C TYR A 101 -15.51 4.57 19.25
N LEU A 102 -16.28 3.58 19.68
CA LEU A 102 -16.69 2.46 18.84
C LEU A 102 -17.85 2.92 17.94
N PRO A 103 -17.78 2.79 16.61
CA PRO A 103 -18.85 3.27 15.75
C PRO A 103 -20.22 2.67 16.08
N ALA A 104 -20.29 1.38 16.45
CA ALA A 104 -21.52 0.71 16.83
C ALA A 104 -22.20 1.29 18.09
N ALA A 105 -21.48 2.04 18.91
CA ALA A 105 -22.01 2.62 20.16
C ALA A 105 -22.48 4.08 20.01
N LEU A 106 -22.25 4.72 18.86
CA LEU A 106 -22.54 6.14 18.64
C LEU A 106 -23.93 6.47 18.07
N PRO A 107 -24.60 5.62 17.25
CA PRO A 107 -25.93 5.95 16.74
C PRO A 107 -26.91 6.37 17.85
N GLY A 108 -27.59 7.50 17.66
CA GLY A 108 -28.55 8.04 18.63
C GLY A 108 -27.95 8.83 19.80
N THR A 109 -26.63 9.02 19.85
CA THR A 109 -25.97 9.85 20.88
C THR A 109 -25.83 11.31 20.48
N ASP A 110 -25.65 12.21 21.46
CA ASP A 110 -25.36 13.63 21.21
C ASP A 110 -24.07 13.85 20.42
N ILE A 111 -23.07 12.96 20.61
CA ILE A 111 -21.81 12.98 19.84
C ILE A 111 -22.08 12.72 18.36
N ALA A 112 -22.93 11.73 18.04
CA ALA A 112 -23.29 11.45 16.67
C ALA A 112 -24.05 12.62 16.02
N ALA A 113 -24.98 13.23 16.75
CA ALA A 113 -25.70 14.41 16.29
C ALA A 113 -24.74 15.59 16.02
N ALA A 114 -23.84 15.88 16.98
CA ALA A 114 -22.88 16.98 16.87
C ALA A 114 -21.89 16.80 15.72
N ALA A 115 -21.42 15.57 15.48
CA ALA A 115 -20.47 15.28 14.41
C ALA A 115 -21.13 14.98 13.04
N GLY A 116 -22.45 15.11 12.92
CA GLY A 116 -23.17 14.81 11.68
C GLY A 116 -23.08 13.33 11.27
N LEU A 117 -22.96 12.41 12.23
CA LEU A 117 -22.95 10.97 12.00
C LEU A 117 -24.40 10.48 11.94
N ASN A 118 -24.78 9.87 10.81
CA ASN A 118 -26.14 9.42 10.58
C ASN A 118 -26.18 7.92 10.25
N GLU A 119 -27.39 7.36 10.33
CA GLU A 119 -27.65 5.94 10.09
C GLU A 119 -27.23 5.50 8.67
N THR A 120 -27.38 6.38 7.67
CA THR A 120 -26.99 6.10 6.28
C THR A 120 -25.49 5.88 6.13
N LEU A 121 -24.67 6.70 6.82
CA LEU A 121 -23.22 6.52 6.85
C LEU A 121 -22.83 5.28 7.68
N PHE A 122 -23.50 5.07 8.82
CA PHE A 122 -23.24 3.94 9.72
C PHE A 122 -23.42 2.59 9.02
N ARG A 123 -24.52 2.41 8.26
CA ARG A 123 -24.82 1.17 7.53
C ARG A 123 -23.80 0.80 6.46
N GLN A 124 -22.97 1.75 6.02
CA GLN A 124 -21.95 1.53 5.00
C GLN A 124 -20.58 1.20 5.60
N LEU A 125 -20.42 1.26 6.92
CA LEU A 125 -19.16 0.90 7.57
C LEU A 125 -18.89 -0.60 7.44
N ASN A 126 -17.67 -0.94 7.00
CA ASN A 126 -17.16 -2.31 7.02
C ASN A 126 -16.63 -2.75 8.40
N SER A 127 -16.49 -1.81 9.34
CA SER A 127 -15.82 -2.01 10.63
C SER A 127 -16.55 -1.37 11.82
N PRO A 128 -17.89 -1.47 11.94
CA PRO A 128 -18.62 -0.78 13.00
C PRO A 128 -18.27 -1.28 14.42
N GLY A 129 -17.84 -2.54 14.53
CA GLY A 129 -17.44 -3.19 15.78
C GLY A 129 -15.96 -3.03 16.15
N TYR A 130 -15.22 -2.10 15.53
CA TYR A 130 -13.78 -1.93 15.77
C TYR A 130 -13.41 -0.47 16.05
N PHE A 131 -12.61 -0.23 17.08
CA PHE A 131 -11.93 1.05 17.26
C PHE A 131 -10.97 1.29 16.10
N THR A 132 -10.72 2.55 15.79
CA THR A 132 -9.90 2.90 14.64
C THR A 132 -8.46 2.43 14.81
N VAL A 133 -7.91 1.89 13.71
CA VAL A 133 -6.51 1.44 13.61
C VAL A 133 -5.69 2.38 12.71
N TYR A 134 -6.34 3.40 12.15
CA TYR A 134 -5.66 4.37 11.28
C TYR A 134 -4.74 5.24 12.14
N PRO A 135 -3.44 5.37 11.81
CA PRO A 135 -2.54 6.16 12.62
C PRO A 135 -2.75 7.69 12.42
N PRO A 136 -2.10 8.53 13.25
CA PRO A 136 -2.49 9.93 13.43
C PRO A 136 -2.42 10.82 12.18
N PHE A 137 -1.48 10.56 11.27
CA PHE A 137 -1.37 11.36 10.06
C PHE A 137 -2.53 11.06 9.11
N ASN A 138 -2.98 9.81 9.02
CA ASN A 138 -4.24 9.49 8.32
C ASN A 138 -5.44 10.15 8.98
N GLN A 139 -5.53 10.08 10.32
CA GLN A 139 -6.61 10.74 11.06
C GLN A 139 -6.66 12.24 10.73
N ALA A 140 -5.51 12.91 10.69
CA ALA A 140 -5.42 14.31 10.31
C ALA A 140 -5.93 14.55 8.87
N LEU A 141 -5.55 13.71 7.89
CA LEU A 141 -6.06 13.82 6.52
C LEU A 141 -7.59 13.64 6.47
N PHE A 142 -8.13 12.70 7.26
CA PHE A 142 -9.56 12.45 7.35
C PHE A 142 -10.30 13.63 7.99
N GLY A 143 -9.76 14.18 9.08
CA GLY A 143 -10.32 15.34 9.78
C GLY A 143 -10.32 16.60 8.91
N VAL A 144 -9.22 16.88 8.20
CA VAL A 144 -9.15 18.02 7.27
C VAL A 144 -10.15 17.86 6.13
N ALA A 145 -10.25 16.66 5.53
CA ALA A 145 -11.22 16.42 4.48
C ALA A 145 -12.67 16.57 4.96
N ALA A 146 -12.97 16.06 6.17
CA ALA A 146 -14.27 16.22 6.79
C ALA A 146 -14.61 17.68 7.07
N TRP A 147 -13.69 18.43 7.67
CA TRP A 147 -13.85 19.85 7.96
C TRP A 147 -14.13 20.67 6.69
N LEU A 148 -13.36 20.45 5.61
CA LEU A 148 -13.56 21.13 4.32
C LEU A 148 -14.85 20.71 3.60
N SER A 149 -15.36 19.51 3.88
CA SER A 149 -16.56 18.96 3.24
C SER A 149 -17.87 19.28 3.94
N GLY A 150 -17.81 19.74 5.20
CA GLY A 150 -18.95 19.73 6.11
C GLY A 150 -19.59 18.34 6.17
N ASN A 151 -20.89 18.27 5.89
CA ASN A 151 -21.65 17.01 5.93
C ASN A 151 -21.82 16.33 4.55
N SER A 152 -21.18 16.83 3.49
CA SER A 152 -21.27 16.23 2.15
C SER A 152 -20.28 15.07 1.97
N LEU A 153 -20.80 13.85 1.78
CA LEU A 153 -19.97 12.68 1.46
C LEU A 153 -19.17 12.89 0.17
N PHE A 154 -19.80 13.45 -0.86
CA PHE A 154 -19.15 13.70 -2.15
C PHE A 154 -17.93 14.61 -2.00
N TRP A 155 -18.07 15.77 -1.35
CA TRP A 155 -16.95 16.67 -1.15
C TRP A 155 -15.87 16.08 -0.25
N ASN A 156 -16.23 15.28 0.75
CA ASN A 156 -15.27 14.59 1.61
C ASN A 156 -14.39 13.64 0.79
N VAL A 157 -15.01 12.84 -0.08
CA VAL A 157 -14.32 11.96 -1.04
C VAL A 157 -13.34 12.75 -1.92
N ILE A 158 -13.74 13.90 -2.45
CA ILE A 158 -12.84 14.76 -3.24
C ILE A 158 -11.64 15.25 -2.41
N TRP A 159 -11.88 15.75 -1.21
CA TRP A 159 -10.83 16.27 -0.34
C TRP A 159 -9.87 15.19 0.17
N LEU A 160 -10.37 13.96 0.39
CA LEU A 160 -9.53 12.79 0.66
C LEU A 160 -8.66 12.41 -0.55
N ARG A 161 -9.17 12.60 -1.77
CA ARG A 161 -8.46 12.24 -3.00
C ARG A 161 -7.28 13.16 -3.31
N LEU A 162 -7.35 14.44 -2.96
CA LEU A 162 -6.29 15.40 -3.25
C LEU A 162 -4.91 15.02 -2.67
N PRO A 163 -4.74 14.72 -1.36
CA PRO A 163 -3.44 14.30 -0.83
C PRO A 163 -2.92 13.01 -1.47
N ILE A 164 -3.81 12.08 -1.86
CA ILE A 164 -3.46 10.86 -2.59
C ILE A 164 -2.94 11.20 -3.99
N LEU A 165 -3.65 12.04 -4.74
CA LEU A 165 -3.25 12.46 -6.09
C LEU A 165 -1.91 13.20 -6.08
N LEU A 166 -1.72 14.12 -5.13
CA LEU A 166 -0.44 14.83 -4.96
C LEU A 166 0.70 13.86 -4.60
N SER A 167 0.43 12.87 -3.74
CA SER A 167 1.39 11.84 -3.38
C SER A 167 1.74 10.93 -4.55
N GLU A 168 0.78 10.59 -5.41
CA GLU A 168 1.02 9.81 -6.63
C GLU A 168 1.90 10.57 -7.64
N ILE A 169 1.63 11.87 -7.86
CA ILE A 169 2.45 12.74 -8.71
C ILE A 169 3.87 12.85 -8.13
N GLY A 170 3.97 13.10 -6.82
CA GLY A 170 5.23 13.16 -6.09
C GLY A 170 6.01 11.84 -6.15
N THR A 171 5.31 10.71 -6.08
CA THR A 171 5.88 9.36 -6.21
C THR A 171 6.50 9.15 -7.58
N LEU A 172 5.80 9.50 -8.66
CA LEU A 172 6.35 9.38 -10.02
C LEU A 172 7.58 10.27 -10.23
N TRP A 173 7.53 11.49 -9.71
CA TRP A 173 8.66 12.41 -9.75
C TRP A 173 9.86 11.88 -8.96
N LEU A 174 9.65 11.41 -7.72
CA LEU A 174 10.70 10.84 -6.88
C LEU A 174 11.30 9.57 -7.49
N MET A 175 10.47 8.65 -7.99
CA MET A 175 10.95 7.44 -8.65
C MET A 175 11.81 7.76 -9.86
N ALA A 176 11.33 8.62 -10.77
CA ALA A 176 12.11 9.01 -11.95
C ALA A 176 13.43 9.70 -11.58
N THR A 177 13.42 10.52 -10.53
CA THR A 177 14.61 11.24 -10.04
C THR A 177 15.62 10.29 -9.39
N LEU A 178 15.14 9.38 -8.52
CA LEU A 178 15.97 8.35 -7.90
C LEU A 178 16.58 7.42 -8.95
N LEU A 179 15.79 6.97 -9.94
CA LEU A 179 16.29 6.14 -11.04
C LEU A 179 17.41 6.83 -11.83
N ARG A 180 17.24 8.12 -12.20
CA ARG A 180 18.31 8.90 -12.84
C ARG A 180 19.56 8.94 -11.98
N ARG A 181 19.39 9.23 -10.69
CA ARG A 181 20.50 9.34 -9.75
C ARG A 181 21.22 8.01 -9.58
N LEU A 182 20.51 6.89 -9.68
CA LEU A 182 21.04 5.53 -9.62
C LEU A 182 21.60 5.02 -10.98
N GLY A 183 21.55 5.84 -12.04
CA GLY A 183 22.04 5.47 -13.37
C GLY A 183 21.10 4.54 -14.16
N TYR A 184 19.85 4.37 -13.73
CA TYR A 184 18.84 3.56 -14.42
C TYR A 184 17.91 4.42 -15.30
N PRO A 185 17.28 3.82 -16.34
CA PRO A 185 16.29 4.51 -17.16
C PRO A 185 15.12 5.06 -16.33
N PRO A 186 14.78 6.37 -16.45
CA PRO A 186 13.71 6.97 -15.64
C PRO A 186 12.32 6.42 -15.97
N ASN A 187 12.15 5.87 -17.19
CA ASN A 187 10.90 5.24 -17.63
C ASN A 187 10.54 3.99 -16.83
N LEU A 188 11.45 3.42 -16.04
CA LEU A 188 11.10 2.34 -15.12
C LEU A 188 10.04 2.77 -14.09
N ALA A 189 9.94 4.07 -13.76
CA ALA A 189 8.86 4.59 -12.93
C ALA A 189 7.45 4.35 -13.52
N LEU A 190 7.34 4.15 -14.84
CA LEU A 190 6.06 3.86 -15.49
C LEU A 190 5.55 2.44 -15.20
N LEU A 191 6.40 1.53 -14.68
CA LEU A 191 5.95 0.23 -14.15
C LEU A 191 5.01 0.41 -12.94
N TYR A 192 5.19 1.49 -12.19
CA TYR A 192 4.26 1.91 -11.15
C TYR A 192 3.18 2.84 -11.72
N GLY A 193 3.61 3.87 -12.45
CA GLY A 193 2.71 4.94 -12.90
C GLY A 193 1.59 4.51 -13.83
N LEU A 194 1.79 3.49 -14.65
CA LEU A 194 0.76 2.97 -15.56
C LEU A 194 0.11 1.68 -15.07
N ASN A 195 0.50 1.17 -13.90
CA ASN A 195 -0.07 -0.06 -13.38
C ASN A 195 -1.58 0.12 -13.08
N PRO A 196 -2.47 -0.65 -13.71
CA PRO A 196 -3.92 -0.48 -13.55
C PRO A 196 -4.41 -0.64 -12.11
N LEU A 197 -3.85 -1.58 -11.35
CA LEU A 197 -4.19 -1.77 -9.95
C LEU A 197 -3.81 -0.54 -9.12
N VAL A 198 -2.59 -0.02 -9.29
CA VAL A 198 -2.12 1.18 -8.55
C VAL A 198 -3.05 2.37 -8.82
N ILE A 199 -3.41 2.61 -10.08
CA ILE A 199 -4.29 3.72 -10.47
C ILE A 199 -5.66 3.59 -9.82
N LEU A 200 -6.30 2.43 -9.97
CA LEU A 200 -7.68 2.20 -9.51
C LEU A 200 -7.79 2.10 -7.99
N GLU A 201 -6.92 1.34 -7.36
CA GLU A 201 -6.97 1.14 -5.91
C GLU A 201 -6.58 2.42 -5.17
N LEU A 202 -5.43 3.01 -5.49
CA LEU A 202 -4.93 4.15 -4.71
C LEU A 202 -5.76 5.41 -4.96
N THR A 203 -5.94 5.80 -6.22
CA THR A 203 -6.64 7.05 -6.54
C THR A 203 -8.15 6.87 -6.62
N GLY A 204 -8.62 5.82 -7.28
CA GLY A 204 -10.06 5.55 -7.43
C GLY A 204 -10.72 5.24 -6.08
N ASN A 205 -10.16 4.29 -5.34
CA ASN A 205 -10.72 3.78 -4.08
C ASN A 205 -10.16 4.43 -2.81
N LEU A 206 -9.39 5.51 -2.96
CA LEU A 206 -8.87 6.33 -1.86
C LEU A 206 -7.94 5.59 -0.89
N HIS A 207 -7.20 4.60 -1.38
CA HIS A 207 -6.23 3.89 -0.58
C HIS A 207 -5.00 4.78 -0.29
N VAL A 208 -4.86 5.14 0.99
CA VAL A 208 -3.83 6.01 1.57
C VAL A 208 -2.39 5.48 1.44
N GLU A 209 -2.22 4.26 0.95
CA GLU A 209 -0.95 3.67 0.57
C GLU A 209 -0.18 4.54 -0.42
N ALA A 210 -0.85 5.34 -1.26
CA ALA A 210 -0.21 6.36 -2.09
C ALA A 210 0.63 7.35 -1.26
N VAL A 211 0.05 7.86 -0.16
CA VAL A 211 0.71 8.80 0.75
C VAL A 211 1.87 8.11 1.46
N MET A 212 1.66 6.88 1.92
CA MET A 212 2.71 6.08 2.55
C MET A 212 3.89 5.82 1.60
N ILE A 213 3.63 5.40 0.36
CA ILE A 213 4.66 5.12 -0.66
C ILE A 213 5.44 6.40 -0.97
N PHE A 214 4.75 7.52 -1.17
CA PHE A 214 5.38 8.82 -1.37
C PHE A 214 6.33 9.18 -0.23
N LEU A 215 5.87 9.09 1.02
CA LEU A 215 6.67 9.42 2.21
C LEU A 215 7.85 8.47 2.40
N VAL A 216 7.69 7.17 2.10
CA VAL A 216 8.81 6.21 2.08
C VAL A 216 9.85 6.61 1.04
N LEU A 217 9.44 6.95 -0.18
CA LEU A 217 10.36 7.39 -1.23
C LEU A 217 11.03 8.72 -0.88
N LEU A 218 10.32 9.62 -0.19
CA LEU A 218 10.87 10.89 0.29
C LEU A 218 11.92 10.64 1.39
N ALA A 219 11.65 9.68 2.29
CA ALA A 219 12.63 9.24 3.28
C ALA A 219 13.88 8.68 2.60
N VAL A 220 13.73 7.81 1.59
CA VAL A 220 14.85 7.28 0.79
C VAL A 220 15.59 8.42 0.08
N TRP A 221 14.88 9.36 -0.54
CA TRP A 221 15.48 10.50 -1.23
C TRP A 221 16.39 11.33 -0.32
N TRP A 222 15.93 11.67 0.87
CA TRP A 222 16.75 12.38 1.86
C TRP A 222 17.89 11.53 2.41
N LEU A 223 17.68 10.22 2.57
CA LEU A 223 18.73 9.30 3.01
C LEU A 223 19.90 9.26 2.00
N VAL A 224 19.60 9.18 0.70
CA VAL A 224 20.62 9.19 -0.36
C VAL A 224 21.31 10.57 -0.47
N GLN A 225 20.74 11.63 0.11
CA GLN A 225 21.39 12.95 0.24
C GLN A 225 22.13 13.16 1.56
N ASP A 226 22.33 12.11 2.36
CA ASP A 226 22.90 12.18 3.71
C ASP A 226 22.11 13.04 4.71
N ARG A 227 20.87 13.42 4.38
CA ARG A 227 19.92 14.17 5.24
C ARG A 227 19.08 13.21 6.10
N TRP A 228 19.75 12.34 6.84
CA TRP A 228 19.15 11.24 7.62
C TRP A 228 18.13 11.68 8.69
N VAL A 229 18.24 12.89 9.28
CA VAL A 229 17.24 13.40 10.23
C VAL A 229 15.93 13.73 9.53
N MET A 230 15.99 14.39 8.36
CA MET A 230 14.81 14.65 7.53
C MET A 230 14.18 13.33 7.06
N SER A 231 15.03 12.37 6.68
CA SER A 231 14.62 11.01 6.32
C SER A 231 13.86 10.33 7.47
N ALA A 232 14.35 10.43 8.72
CA ALA A 232 13.66 9.90 9.89
C ALA A 232 12.28 10.54 10.11
N GLY A 233 12.15 11.85 9.83
CA GLY A 233 10.89 12.59 9.85
C GLY A 233 9.90 12.12 8.77
N ALA A 234 10.35 11.96 7.52
CA ALA A 234 9.50 11.39 6.46
C ALA A 234 9.06 9.95 6.77
N LEU A 235 9.96 9.13 7.31
CA LEU A 235 9.61 7.76 7.71
C LEU A 235 8.61 7.76 8.86
N ALA A 236 8.75 8.66 9.83
CA ALA A 236 7.79 8.80 10.93
C ALA A 236 6.40 9.19 10.44
N LEU A 237 6.30 10.12 9.48
CA LEU A 237 5.05 10.45 8.80
C LEU A 237 4.50 9.23 8.05
N ALA A 238 5.34 8.46 7.34
CA ALA A 238 4.90 7.25 6.65
C ALA A 238 4.33 6.21 7.61
N VAL A 239 4.98 6.00 8.77
CA VAL A 239 4.49 5.14 9.86
C VAL A 239 3.16 5.67 10.41
N ALA A 240 3.03 6.99 10.54
CA ALA A 240 1.80 7.65 10.97
C ALA A 240 0.70 7.69 9.88
N THR A 241 1.00 7.32 8.63
CA THR A 241 0.01 6.99 7.59
C THR A 241 -0.40 5.53 7.70
N LYS A 242 0.57 4.61 7.82
CA LYS A 242 0.33 3.17 7.93
C LYS A 242 1.53 2.54 8.63
N LEU A 243 1.34 1.53 9.47
CA LEU A 243 2.44 0.96 10.27
C LEU A 243 3.50 0.19 9.45
N LEU A 244 3.19 -0.19 8.21
CA LEU A 244 4.05 -1.01 7.34
C LEU A 244 5.50 -0.49 7.17
N PRO A 245 5.79 0.82 7.08
CA PRO A 245 7.15 1.34 6.97
C PRO A 245 8.06 1.06 8.18
N LEU A 246 7.53 0.60 9.32
CA LEU A 246 8.34 0.12 10.44
C LEU A 246 9.28 -1.02 10.02
N LEU A 247 8.89 -1.83 9.03
CA LEU A 247 9.72 -2.91 8.48
C LEU A 247 11.03 -2.39 7.86
N LEU A 248 11.11 -1.09 7.56
CA LEU A 248 12.30 -0.47 6.97
C LEU A 248 13.36 -0.12 8.01
N ILE A 249 13.01 -0.05 9.30
CA ILE A 249 13.93 0.39 10.35
C ILE A 249 15.20 -0.49 10.41
N PRO A 250 15.12 -1.83 10.44
CA PRO A 250 16.33 -2.66 10.44
C PRO A 250 17.23 -2.43 9.22
N LEU A 251 16.63 -2.24 8.04
CA LEU A 251 17.37 -1.93 6.81
C LEU A 251 18.04 -0.55 6.87
N ALA A 252 17.34 0.46 7.39
CA ALA A 252 17.87 1.81 7.59
C ALA A 252 19.00 1.83 8.64
N VAL A 253 18.86 1.08 9.73
CA VAL A 253 19.89 0.90 10.76
C VAL A 253 21.13 0.29 10.15
N ARG A 254 20.98 -0.76 9.33
CA ARG A 254 22.12 -1.35 8.61
C ARG A 254 22.75 -0.33 7.66
N TRP A 255 21.95 0.37 6.86
CA TRP A 255 22.45 1.31 5.85
C TRP A 255 23.28 2.44 6.48
N LEU A 256 22.83 2.98 7.61
CA LEU A 256 23.48 4.09 8.30
C LEU A 256 24.63 3.66 9.23
N GLY A 257 24.81 2.35 9.46
CA GLY A 257 25.68 1.82 10.50
C GLY A 257 25.06 1.92 11.90
N TRP A 258 25.56 1.14 12.86
CA TRP A 258 24.87 0.94 14.15
C TRP A 258 24.61 2.23 14.94
N GLN A 259 25.62 3.10 15.09
CA GLN A 259 25.49 4.33 15.88
C GLN A 259 24.47 5.32 15.29
N ARG A 260 24.63 5.65 14.00
CA ARG A 260 23.73 6.59 13.30
C ARG A 260 22.36 5.96 13.03
N GLY A 261 22.33 4.65 12.80
CA GLY A 261 21.13 3.84 12.62
C GLY A 261 20.26 3.80 13.86
N LEU A 262 20.83 3.57 15.04
CA LEU A 262 20.07 3.62 16.30
C LEU A 262 19.52 5.03 16.56
N ARG A 263 20.29 6.08 16.32
CA ARG A 263 19.79 7.47 16.40
C ARG A 263 18.65 7.72 15.41
N TYR A 264 18.77 7.21 14.19
CA TYR A 264 17.71 7.29 13.19
C TYR A 264 16.42 6.61 13.67
N ALA A 265 16.53 5.38 14.18
CA ALA A 265 15.39 4.64 14.71
C ALA A 265 14.74 5.37 15.91
N LEU A 266 15.54 5.91 16.83
CA LEU A 266 15.07 6.70 17.96
C LEU A 266 14.35 7.97 17.50
N LEU A 267 14.89 8.70 16.52
CA LEU A 267 14.25 9.90 15.98
C LEU A 267 12.94 9.57 15.25
N THR A 268 12.91 8.51 14.45
CA THR A 268 11.66 8.04 13.84
C THR A 268 10.63 7.70 14.91
N GLY A 269 11.01 6.96 15.95
CA GLY A 269 10.13 6.63 17.07
C GLY A 269 9.63 7.86 17.82
N LEU A 270 10.52 8.82 18.11
CA LEU A 270 10.17 10.08 18.77
C LEU A 270 9.19 10.91 17.94
N PHE A 271 9.48 11.11 16.65
CA PHE A 271 8.59 11.86 15.76
C PHE A 271 7.24 11.17 15.60
N THR A 272 7.20 9.84 15.49
CA THR A 272 5.94 9.10 15.48
C THR A 272 5.19 9.29 16.81
N ALA A 273 5.85 9.19 17.96
CA ALA A 273 5.22 9.42 19.26
C ALA A 273 4.65 10.84 19.39
N LEU A 274 5.38 11.86 18.89
CA LEU A 274 4.89 13.24 18.85
C LEU A 274 3.64 13.39 17.98
N LEU A 275 3.52 12.65 16.87
CA LEU A 275 2.30 12.65 16.05
C LEU A 275 1.11 11.98 16.76
N PHE A 276 1.37 11.02 17.65
CA PHE A 276 0.33 10.42 18.50
C PHE A 276 -0.03 11.28 19.72
N ALA A 277 0.82 12.23 20.12
CA ALA A 277 0.63 13.04 21.32
C ALA A 277 -0.73 13.75 21.42
N PRO A 278 -1.31 14.34 20.34
CA PRO A 278 -2.63 14.96 20.39
C PRO A 278 -3.77 14.00 20.74
N PHE A 279 -3.57 12.69 20.53
CA PHE A 279 -4.55 11.64 20.78
C PHE A 279 -4.27 10.86 22.08
N ALA A 280 -3.21 11.21 22.79
CA ALA A 280 -2.68 10.43 23.91
C ALA A 280 -3.71 10.29 25.04
N SER A 281 -4.08 9.05 25.30
CA SER A 281 -4.87 8.65 26.47
C SER A 281 -4.51 7.22 26.86
N LEU A 282 -4.83 6.82 28.10
CA LEU A 282 -4.65 5.42 28.51
C LEU A 282 -5.53 4.48 27.68
N ASP A 283 -6.70 4.97 27.26
CA ASP A 283 -7.67 4.22 26.45
C ASP A 283 -7.23 4.08 24.99
N LEU A 284 -6.50 5.05 24.43
CA LEU A 284 -5.93 4.95 23.07
C LEU A 284 -5.13 3.65 22.92
N ALA A 285 -4.15 3.44 23.80
CA ALA A 285 -3.25 2.28 23.70
C ALA A 285 -4.04 0.96 23.84
N ARG A 286 -5.00 0.90 24.77
CA ARG A 286 -5.85 -0.27 24.98
C ARG A 286 -6.74 -0.56 23.78
N ASN A 287 -7.41 0.46 23.26
CA ASN A 287 -8.35 0.33 22.15
C ASN A 287 -7.64 -0.04 20.85
N VAL A 288 -6.55 0.65 20.51
CA VAL A 288 -5.74 0.33 19.32
C VAL A 288 -5.19 -1.10 19.43
N PHE A 289 -4.64 -1.49 20.58
CA PHE A 289 -4.15 -2.85 20.80
C PHE A 289 -5.27 -3.88 20.68
N SER A 290 -6.46 -3.61 21.22
CA SER A 290 -7.62 -4.51 21.10
C SER A 290 -8.05 -4.71 19.65
N SER A 291 -8.12 -3.66 18.84
CA SER A 291 -8.49 -3.74 17.42
C SER A 291 -7.42 -4.47 16.60
N ILE A 292 -6.14 -4.17 16.84
CA ILE A 292 -5.03 -4.88 16.19
C ILE A 292 -5.04 -6.37 16.56
N ASN A 293 -5.22 -6.69 17.83
CA ASN A 293 -5.29 -8.08 18.29
C ASN A 293 -6.49 -8.81 17.68
N LEU A 294 -7.67 -8.18 17.67
CA LEU A 294 -8.87 -8.74 17.05
C LEU A 294 -8.68 -8.95 15.54
N TYR A 295 -7.98 -8.03 14.87
CA TYR A 295 -7.63 -8.14 13.45
C TYR A 295 -6.80 -9.41 13.19
N PHE A 296 -5.68 -9.61 13.90
CA PHE A 296 -4.83 -10.79 13.74
C PHE A 296 -5.49 -12.11 14.15
N GLN A 297 -6.50 -12.06 15.01
CA GLN A 297 -7.20 -13.24 15.50
C GLN A 297 -8.45 -13.62 14.70
N LYS A 298 -8.96 -12.75 13.81
CA LYS A 298 -10.24 -13.00 13.12
C LYS A 298 -10.23 -12.73 11.63
N PHE A 299 -9.35 -11.87 11.13
CA PHE A 299 -9.37 -11.47 9.74
C PHE A 299 -8.46 -12.37 8.92
N GLU A 300 -9.08 -12.93 7.89
CA GLU A 300 -8.41 -13.67 6.85
C GLU A 300 -9.00 -13.26 5.51
N PHE A 301 -8.14 -12.94 4.54
CA PHE A 301 -8.57 -12.61 3.19
C PHE A 301 -7.42 -12.81 2.19
N ASN A 302 -7.66 -13.58 1.12
CA ASN A 302 -6.70 -13.87 0.06
C ASN A 302 -5.28 -14.25 0.57
N ALA A 303 -5.20 -15.04 1.64
CA ALA A 303 -3.92 -15.40 2.25
C ALA A 303 -3.20 -16.52 1.48
N SER A 304 -1.86 -16.57 1.58
CA SER A 304 -1.07 -17.67 0.99
C SER A 304 -0.71 -18.74 2.01
N VAL A 305 0.42 -18.58 2.71
CA VAL A 305 0.97 -19.60 3.61
C VAL A 305 -0.02 -19.89 4.74
N TYR A 306 -0.69 -18.85 5.23
CA TYR A 306 -1.72 -18.98 6.25
C TYR A 306 -2.85 -19.94 5.84
N TYR A 307 -3.32 -19.94 4.59
CA TYR A 307 -4.40 -20.86 4.16
C TYR A 307 -3.98 -22.32 4.12
N VAL A 308 -2.73 -22.60 3.75
CA VAL A 308 -2.18 -23.95 3.84
C VAL A 308 -2.10 -24.41 5.29
N LEU A 309 -1.57 -23.55 6.17
CA LEU A 309 -1.47 -23.84 7.61
C LEU A 309 -2.85 -23.98 8.27
N ARG A 310 -3.84 -23.18 7.86
CA ARG A 310 -5.23 -23.26 8.33
C ARG A 310 -5.83 -24.61 7.98
N ALA A 311 -5.65 -25.09 6.74
CA ALA A 311 -6.14 -26.40 6.31
C ALA A 311 -5.53 -27.54 7.14
N ILE A 312 -4.21 -27.51 7.37
CA ILE A 312 -3.51 -28.45 8.26
C ILE A 312 -4.03 -28.32 9.70
N GLY A 313 -4.25 -27.10 10.17
CA GLY A 313 -4.80 -26.80 11.50
C GLY A 313 -6.17 -27.43 11.71
N TYR A 314 -7.06 -27.38 10.70
CA TYR A 314 -8.35 -28.07 10.74
C TYR A 314 -8.19 -29.58 10.84
N TRP A 315 -7.26 -30.21 10.11
CA TRP A 315 -7.02 -31.65 10.21
C TRP A 315 -6.52 -32.10 11.59
N ILE A 316 -5.73 -31.26 12.26
CA ILE A 316 -5.13 -31.60 13.56
C ILE A 316 -6.07 -31.25 14.73
N ARG A 317 -6.75 -30.09 14.66
CA ARG A 317 -7.48 -29.50 15.79
C ARG A 317 -8.99 -29.51 15.62
N GLY A 318 -9.51 -29.67 14.41
CA GLY A 318 -10.94 -29.61 14.09
C GLY A 318 -11.54 -28.20 14.02
N TYR A 319 -10.76 -27.13 14.20
CA TYR A 319 -11.23 -25.73 14.14
C TYR A 319 -10.17 -24.78 13.57
N ASN A 320 -10.57 -23.54 13.24
CA ASN A 320 -9.66 -22.51 12.74
C ASN A 320 -8.73 -22.01 13.85
N ALA A 321 -7.45 -22.41 13.83
CA ALA A 321 -6.43 -22.00 14.79
C ALA A 321 -5.77 -20.66 14.45
N ILE A 322 -6.51 -19.73 13.84
CA ILE A 322 -6.03 -18.43 13.33
C ILE A 322 -5.17 -17.65 14.33
N GLY A 323 -5.58 -17.54 15.59
CA GLY A 323 -4.83 -16.78 16.59
C GLY A 323 -3.44 -17.37 16.87
N LEU A 324 -3.33 -18.70 16.90
CA LEU A 324 -2.05 -19.39 17.10
C LEU A 324 -1.18 -19.31 15.84
N ILE A 325 -1.74 -19.63 14.67
CA ILE A 325 -1.01 -19.64 13.41
C ILE A 325 -0.53 -18.21 13.08
N GLY A 326 -1.41 -17.22 13.21
CA GLY A 326 -1.11 -15.80 13.00
C GLY A 326 0.03 -15.32 13.88
N ALA A 327 0.03 -15.64 15.18
CA ALA A 327 1.12 -15.29 16.08
C ALA A 327 2.47 -15.85 15.64
N TRP A 328 2.53 -17.14 15.27
CA TRP A 328 3.76 -17.77 14.76
C TRP A 328 4.20 -17.18 13.42
N LEU A 329 3.28 -16.86 12.53
CA LEU A 329 3.57 -16.18 11.26
C LEU A 329 4.15 -14.77 11.49
N SER A 330 3.61 -14.00 12.44
CA SER A 330 4.18 -12.69 12.81
C SER A 330 5.60 -12.83 13.36
N VAL A 331 5.84 -13.77 14.28
CA VAL A 331 7.18 -14.04 14.81
C VAL A 331 8.15 -14.44 13.69
N THR A 332 7.74 -15.36 12.82
CA THR A 332 8.54 -15.81 11.67
C THR A 332 8.85 -14.65 10.72
N THR A 333 7.89 -13.78 10.48
CA THR A 333 8.06 -12.55 9.69
C THR A 333 9.13 -11.67 10.32
N THR A 334 9.03 -11.32 11.61
CA THR A 334 10.01 -10.48 12.30
C THR A 334 11.43 -11.03 12.20
N PHE A 335 11.63 -12.31 12.50
CA PHE A 335 12.97 -12.92 12.42
C PHE A 335 13.51 -12.97 10.99
N SER A 336 12.65 -13.27 10.02
CA SER A 336 13.03 -13.29 8.61
C SER A 336 13.43 -11.91 8.10
N LEU A 337 12.74 -10.85 8.54
CA LEU A 337 13.07 -9.47 8.19
C LEU A 337 14.39 -9.02 8.81
N LEU A 338 14.65 -9.37 10.08
CA LEU A 338 15.94 -9.12 10.71
C LEU A 338 17.06 -9.89 9.99
N TRP A 339 16.81 -11.14 9.61
CA TRP A 339 17.76 -11.95 8.86
C TRP A 339 18.06 -11.36 7.48
N ILE A 340 17.05 -10.98 6.69
CA ILE A 340 17.24 -10.28 5.41
C ILE A 340 18.05 -9.00 5.64
N ALA A 341 17.64 -8.20 6.61
CA ALA A 341 18.27 -6.91 6.88
C ALA A 341 19.75 -7.06 7.23
N PHE A 342 20.16 -8.00 8.07
CA PHE A 342 21.53 -8.08 8.58
C PHE A 342 22.42 -9.13 7.90
N ALA A 343 21.85 -10.21 7.35
CA ALA A 343 22.61 -11.30 6.73
C ALA A 343 22.77 -11.14 5.21
N TRP A 344 21.82 -10.52 4.49
CA TRP A 344 21.88 -10.40 3.02
C TRP A 344 22.76 -9.24 2.55
N ARG A 345 23.95 -9.08 3.13
CA ARG A 345 24.85 -7.92 2.90
C ARG A 345 25.29 -7.75 1.46
N ARG A 346 25.33 -8.84 0.67
CA ARG A 346 25.73 -8.83 -0.75
C ARG A 346 24.57 -8.58 -1.72
N VAL A 347 23.33 -8.54 -1.22
CA VAL A 347 22.14 -8.33 -2.05
C VAL A 347 21.82 -6.83 -2.11
N PRO A 348 21.47 -6.25 -3.27
CA PRO A 348 21.06 -4.85 -3.35
C PRO A 348 19.90 -4.51 -2.41
N VAL A 349 19.93 -3.31 -1.80
CA VAL A 349 18.94 -2.92 -0.79
C VAL A 349 17.52 -2.87 -1.33
N ALA A 350 17.33 -2.45 -2.58
CA ALA A 350 16.02 -2.49 -3.23
C ALA A 350 15.46 -3.92 -3.32
N SER A 351 16.33 -4.91 -3.57
CA SER A 351 15.92 -6.33 -3.58
C SER A 351 15.67 -6.88 -2.18
N GLN A 352 16.42 -6.44 -1.15
CA GLN A 352 16.12 -6.78 0.24
C GLN A 352 14.77 -6.22 0.68
N LEU A 353 14.45 -4.97 0.29
CA LEU A 353 13.15 -4.34 0.54
C LEU A 353 12.03 -5.13 -0.14
N LEU A 354 12.18 -5.45 -1.43
CA LEU A 354 11.19 -6.22 -2.15
C LEU A 354 10.97 -7.60 -1.51
N ALA A 355 12.06 -8.30 -1.15
CA ALA A 355 11.97 -9.60 -0.48
C ALA A 355 11.29 -9.49 0.90
N SER A 356 11.57 -8.42 1.64
CA SER A 356 10.97 -8.14 2.94
C SER A 356 9.45 -7.96 2.83
N LEU A 357 8.99 -7.14 1.88
CA LEU A 357 7.56 -6.94 1.63
C LEU A 357 6.89 -8.22 1.15
N THR A 358 7.54 -8.99 0.27
CA THR A 358 6.97 -10.25 -0.24
C THR A 358 6.83 -11.28 0.86
N LEU A 359 7.82 -11.39 1.74
CA LEU A 359 7.76 -12.30 2.89
C LEU A 359 6.69 -11.85 3.89
N TYR A 360 6.58 -10.55 4.15
CA TYR A 360 5.52 -9.99 4.99
C TYR A 360 4.13 -10.36 4.46
N PHE A 361 3.85 -10.17 3.16
CA PHE A 361 2.55 -10.53 2.58
C PHE A 361 2.36 -12.03 2.38
N ALA A 362 3.42 -12.82 2.20
CA ALA A 362 3.34 -14.27 2.14
C ALA A 362 2.89 -14.87 3.48
N PHE A 363 3.26 -14.25 4.60
CA PHE A 363 2.90 -14.68 5.95
C PHE A 363 1.73 -13.90 6.55
N ALA A 364 1.14 -12.94 5.84
CA ALA A 364 -0.04 -12.23 6.29
C ALA A 364 -1.30 -13.14 6.23
N THR A 365 -2.20 -12.97 7.19
CA THR A 365 -3.53 -13.61 7.16
C THR A 365 -4.47 -12.91 6.19
N THR A 366 -4.20 -11.64 5.87
CA THR A 366 -5.01 -10.79 5.00
C THR A 366 -4.15 -10.05 4.00
N VAL A 367 -4.43 -10.23 2.70
CA VAL A 367 -3.76 -9.57 1.58
C VAL A 367 -4.80 -8.93 0.66
N HIS A 368 -5.14 -7.67 0.93
CA HIS A 368 -6.01 -6.91 0.06
C HIS A 368 -5.28 -6.43 -1.21
N PRO A 369 -5.99 -6.24 -2.34
CA PRO A 369 -5.37 -5.86 -3.62
C PRO A 369 -4.44 -4.64 -3.53
N TRP A 370 -4.89 -3.58 -2.87
CA TRP A 370 -4.12 -2.33 -2.75
C TRP A 370 -2.81 -2.46 -1.96
N TYR A 371 -2.65 -3.52 -1.14
CA TYR A 371 -1.39 -3.77 -0.43
C TYR A 371 -0.22 -4.01 -1.39
N LEU A 372 -0.50 -4.62 -2.55
CA LEU A 372 0.53 -4.93 -3.55
C LEU A 372 1.11 -3.68 -4.23
N ALA A 373 0.49 -2.49 -4.09
CA ALA A 373 1.06 -1.25 -4.59
C ALA A 373 2.46 -0.98 -4.03
N SER A 374 2.70 -1.37 -2.77
CA SER A 374 4.03 -1.25 -2.14
C SER A 374 5.07 -2.19 -2.78
N LEU A 375 4.67 -3.41 -3.16
CA LEU A 375 5.51 -4.35 -3.90
C LEU A 375 5.81 -3.85 -5.32
N VAL A 376 4.79 -3.32 -6.02
CA VAL A 376 4.96 -2.71 -7.34
C VAL A 376 5.94 -1.53 -7.26
N ALA A 377 5.80 -0.67 -6.24
CA ALA A 377 6.71 0.45 -6.03
C ALA A 377 8.16 0.00 -5.76
N ALA A 378 8.36 -1.02 -4.92
CA ALA A 378 9.68 -1.60 -4.69
C ALA A 378 10.26 -2.24 -5.97
N ALA A 379 9.43 -2.93 -6.75
CA ALA A 379 9.84 -3.62 -7.97
C ALA A 379 10.45 -2.68 -9.02
N VAL A 380 10.03 -1.41 -9.06
CA VAL A 380 10.60 -0.38 -9.96
C VAL A 380 12.12 -0.31 -9.87
N PHE A 381 12.67 -0.47 -8.66
CA PHE A 381 14.10 -0.38 -8.38
C PHE A 381 14.83 -1.73 -8.43
N THR A 382 14.20 -2.78 -8.94
CA THR A 382 14.77 -4.12 -9.03
C THR A 382 14.62 -4.71 -10.43
N ARG A 383 15.33 -5.83 -10.66
CA ARG A 383 15.13 -6.65 -11.87
C ARG A 383 13.88 -7.52 -11.81
N PHE A 384 13.29 -7.72 -10.64
CA PHE A 384 12.17 -8.64 -10.42
C PHE A 384 10.84 -7.98 -10.83
N ARG A 385 10.02 -8.72 -11.58
CA ARG A 385 8.75 -8.25 -12.15
C ARG A 385 7.57 -9.13 -11.72
N TYR A 386 7.77 -10.20 -10.95
CA TYR A 386 6.66 -10.94 -10.34
C TYR A 386 5.64 -10.06 -9.57
N PRO A 387 6.00 -8.91 -8.95
CA PRO A 387 5.00 -8.03 -8.33
C PRO A 387 4.00 -7.44 -9.32
N LEU A 388 4.42 -7.24 -10.58
CA LEU A 388 3.52 -6.76 -11.64
C LEU A 388 2.52 -7.86 -12.03
N VAL A 389 2.99 -9.11 -12.07
CA VAL A 389 2.11 -10.28 -12.29
C VAL A 389 1.14 -10.44 -11.12
N TRP A 390 1.63 -10.31 -9.89
CA TRP A 390 0.78 -10.37 -8.71
C TRP A 390 -0.28 -9.25 -8.73
N SER A 391 0.10 -8.02 -9.10
CA SER A 391 -0.87 -6.92 -9.25
C SER A 391 -1.94 -7.18 -10.33
N ALA A 392 -1.63 -7.98 -11.34
CA ALA A 392 -2.58 -8.36 -12.39
C ALA A 392 -3.50 -9.52 -11.98
N LEU A 393 -3.06 -10.37 -11.04
CA LEU A 393 -3.80 -11.56 -10.60
C LEU A 393 -4.62 -11.32 -9.33
N VAL A 394 -4.16 -10.46 -8.42
CA VAL A 394 -4.87 -10.16 -7.16
C VAL A 394 -6.31 -9.68 -7.33
N PRO A 395 -6.73 -9.03 -8.45
CA PRO A 395 -8.14 -8.72 -8.66
C PRO A 395 -9.04 -9.96 -8.67
N LEU A 396 -8.51 -11.17 -8.92
CA LEU A 396 -9.30 -12.41 -8.80
C LEU A 396 -9.91 -12.58 -7.40
N SER A 397 -9.29 -12.02 -6.36
CA SER A 397 -9.83 -11.99 -5.00
C SER A 397 -11.17 -11.23 -4.89
N TYR A 398 -11.52 -10.37 -5.87
CA TYR A 398 -12.82 -9.71 -5.90
C TYR A 398 -13.99 -10.67 -6.12
N HIS A 399 -13.73 -11.92 -6.53
CA HIS A 399 -14.75 -12.97 -6.60
C HIS A 399 -15.51 -13.11 -5.27
N THR A 400 -14.82 -12.88 -4.16
CA THR A 400 -15.35 -12.94 -2.79
C THR A 400 -16.59 -12.06 -2.61
N TYR A 401 -16.63 -10.90 -3.25
CA TYR A 401 -17.70 -9.91 -3.07
C TYR A 401 -18.97 -10.22 -3.86
N ARG A 402 -18.99 -11.26 -4.70
CA ARG A 402 -20.19 -11.66 -5.47
C ARG A 402 -21.36 -12.10 -4.60
N THR A 403 -21.06 -12.53 -3.37
CA THR A 403 -22.07 -13.04 -2.44
C THR A 403 -22.05 -12.21 -1.15
N PRO A 404 -23.20 -11.97 -0.50
CA PRO A 404 -23.26 -11.27 0.79
C PRO A 404 -22.47 -11.96 1.91
N ALA A 405 -22.22 -13.27 1.77
CA ALA A 405 -21.45 -14.05 2.73
C ALA A 405 -19.93 -13.89 2.60
N TYR A 406 -19.44 -13.11 1.62
CA TYR A 406 -18.01 -12.91 1.34
C TYR A 406 -17.23 -14.23 1.22
N GLN A 407 -17.79 -15.19 0.45
CA GLN A 407 -17.16 -16.50 0.26
C GLN A 407 -16.05 -16.45 -0.79
N GLU A 408 -14.83 -16.75 -0.35
CA GLU A 408 -13.67 -16.83 -1.23
C GLU A 408 -13.68 -18.08 -2.12
N ASN A 409 -13.07 -17.95 -3.30
CA ASN A 409 -12.78 -19.10 -4.16
C ASN A 409 -11.30 -19.48 -4.04
N LEU A 410 -11.02 -20.50 -3.23
CA LEU A 410 -9.65 -20.94 -2.96
C LEU A 410 -8.91 -21.48 -4.20
N TRP A 411 -9.61 -21.89 -5.25
CA TRP A 411 -8.98 -22.26 -6.52
C TRP A 411 -8.42 -21.04 -7.26
N LEU A 412 -9.12 -19.91 -7.22
CA LEU A 412 -8.62 -18.66 -7.77
C LEU A 412 -7.41 -18.15 -6.96
N THR A 413 -7.48 -18.23 -5.63
CA THR A 413 -6.35 -17.91 -4.74
C THR A 413 -5.14 -18.83 -5.03
N ALA A 414 -5.36 -20.13 -5.19
CA ALA A 414 -4.31 -21.08 -5.53
C ALA A 414 -3.68 -20.78 -6.91
N LEU A 415 -4.50 -20.45 -7.91
CA LEU A 415 -4.04 -20.04 -9.24
C LEU A 415 -3.19 -18.77 -9.17
N GLU A 416 -3.67 -17.74 -8.46
CA GLU A 416 -2.94 -16.48 -8.23
C GLU A 416 -1.54 -16.76 -7.67
N TYR A 417 -1.45 -17.41 -6.51
CA TYR A 417 -0.18 -17.64 -5.85
C TYR A 417 0.73 -18.60 -6.63
N THR A 418 0.18 -19.62 -7.30
CA THR A 418 0.97 -20.56 -8.11
C THR A 418 1.68 -19.83 -9.25
N LEU A 419 0.95 -18.97 -9.98
CA LEU A 419 1.53 -18.21 -11.09
C LEU A 419 2.56 -17.18 -10.61
N VAL A 420 2.27 -16.48 -9.50
CA VAL A 420 3.22 -15.53 -8.90
C VAL A 420 4.51 -16.24 -8.47
N LEU A 421 4.39 -17.38 -7.79
CA LEU A 421 5.54 -18.17 -7.36
C LEU A 421 6.33 -18.72 -8.56
N ALA A 422 5.66 -19.20 -9.60
CA ALA A 422 6.31 -19.69 -10.81
C ALA A 422 7.17 -18.60 -11.48
N VAL A 423 6.61 -17.39 -11.64
CA VAL A 423 7.34 -16.24 -12.20
C VAL A 423 8.49 -15.83 -11.29
N MET A 424 8.26 -15.73 -9.97
CA MET A 424 9.28 -15.38 -9.00
C MET A 424 10.46 -16.37 -9.02
N ILE A 425 10.19 -17.68 -9.02
CA ILE A 425 11.21 -18.72 -9.08
C ILE A 425 11.98 -18.65 -10.41
N ALA A 426 11.29 -18.42 -11.52
CA ALA A 426 11.93 -18.27 -12.82
C ALA A 426 12.88 -17.05 -12.84
N GLU A 427 12.47 -15.91 -12.28
CA GLU A 427 13.31 -14.71 -12.20
C GLU A 427 14.51 -14.88 -11.27
N ILE A 428 14.36 -15.59 -10.15
CA ILE A 428 15.46 -15.91 -9.22
C ILE A 428 16.50 -16.79 -9.91
N ARG A 429 16.07 -17.80 -10.68
CA ARG A 429 16.95 -18.73 -11.41
C ARG A 429 17.66 -18.08 -12.60
N GLN A 430 17.10 -17.02 -13.17
CA GLN A 430 17.77 -16.28 -14.23
C GLN A 430 19.03 -15.59 -13.68
N PRO A 431 20.21 -15.81 -14.29
CA PRO A 431 21.43 -15.16 -13.86
C PRO A 431 21.27 -13.64 -13.96
N ALA A 432 21.68 -12.93 -12.91
CA ALA A 432 21.75 -11.48 -12.98
C ALA A 432 22.71 -11.11 -14.11
N LYS A 433 22.25 -10.32 -15.09
CA LYS A 433 23.18 -9.67 -16.01
C LYS A 433 24.14 -8.83 -15.14
N PRO A 434 25.46 -8.87 -15.39
CA PRO A 434 26.41 -8.13 -14.58
C PRO A 434 26.00 -6.67 -14.56
N GLU A 435 25.59 -6.18 -13.39
CA GLU A 435 25.32 -4.77 -13.20
C GLU A 435 26.66 -4.04 -13.37
N LYS A 436 26.72 -3.10 -14.32
CA LYS A 436 27.77 -2.07 -14.25
C LYS A 436 27.61 -1.44 -12.88
N LYS A 437 28.60 -1.63 -11.99
CA LYS A 437 28.65 -1.12 -10.60
C LYS A 437 27.80 0.15 -10.48
N ALA A 438 26.55 -0.01 -10.05
CA ALA A 438 25.63 1.09 -9.91
C ALA A 438 26.05 1.85 -8.65
N ILE A 439 27.03 2.72 -8.85
CA ILE A 439 27.48 3.81 -7.98
C ILE A 439 28.20 3.34 -6.71
N GLY A 440 29.34 3.97 -6.45
CA GLY A 440 30.14 3.87 -5.23
C GLY A 440 29.45 4.46 -3.99
N LEU A 441 28.21 4.07 -3.72
CA LEU A 441 27.66 4.16 -2.37
C LEU A 441 28.22 2.96 -1.62
N SER A 442 29.33 3.20 -0.91
CA SER A 442 29.93 2.25 0.01
C SER A 442 28.85 1.67 0.92
N THR A 443 28.57 0.37 0.78
CA THR A 443 27.82 -0.40 1.78
C THR A 443 28.69 -0.73 2.99
N ASN A 444 29.96 -0.31 2.97
CA ASN A 444 30.89 -0.44 4.09
C ASN A 444 30.68 0.73 5.05
N GLY A 445 29.55 0.73 5.76
CA GLY A 445 29.39 1.48 7.02
C GLY A 445 30.19 0.88 8.18
N PHE A 446 31.21 0.06 7.87
CA PHE A 446 32.11 -0.64 8.79
C PHE A 446 33.55 -0.64 8.25
N SER A 447 34.02 0.45 7.66
CA SER A 447 35.46 0.69 7.72
C SER A 447 35.76 1.18 9.14
N GLU A 448 36.46 0.36 9.91
CA GLU A 448 37.04 0.72 11.21
C GLU A 448 37.78 2.06 11.10
N PRO A 449 37.79 2.90 12.16
CA PRO A 449 38.62 4.09 12.15
C PRO A 449 40.09 3.68 12.04
N ALA A 450 40.78 4.26 11.06
CA ALA A 450 42.24 4.27 11.01
C ALA A 450 42.82 5.05 12.20
#